data_AF-A0A423NKY6-F1
#
_entry.id   AF-A0A423NKY6-F1
#
_cell.length_a   1.000
_cell.length_b   1.000
_cell.length_c   1.000
_cell.angle_alpha   90.00
_cell.angle_beta   90.00
_cell.angle_gamma   90.00
#
_symmetry.space_group_name_H-M   'P 1'
#
loop_
_entity.id
_entity.type
_entity.pdbx_description
1 polymer ?
#
loop_
_entity_poly.entity_id
_entity_poly.type
_entity_poly.pdbx_seq_one_letter_code
_entity_poly.pdbx_strand_id
1 'polypeptide(L)'
;MSASITLAGEGQIALKQSQQKPLIVSRFIFANVPGLDPTAPLDRAAGKPSAEQIVHVYTIPEKNAGFVNPNQVVYSAQLGSDVGDWDFNWVGLEDADGILFAASSVPLQQKRRNIPPEQIGNNVTRNFLVAFDGAMQLTGVKIDASTWQHDFTVRLAGIDERERLSNRNLYGRAFFFSDSLMFEKAATGYQINFGTAYVEGIRVAIAKAEAVPGVVPVGKVCLDVCLERQLNDRVAVWKVVFGDQADYTDAAGVRHYCVPIADFISPSNIVDLRDAEPVGGALIKYLASRNGDYPQLRARATTKADVGLGNLPNAISDDPATNSSEIVASTAALNKLQKQVGDSMTGMVAAFAMTAAPTGWLKCNGAAVSRSTFAQLFAWLGTHYGEGDGSTTFNLPDMRGLFPRGWDEGRGLDPGRAFGAYQDMMIHSHAHSASAAAVGDHLHSAWTDAQGNHNHSAWTDAQGNHDHGFRIVDNGAGINVGYPAGGSVFTELEIPGGKNADGRPMRTDYQGNHAHNVGIGAAGLHAHNIGVSGSGAHTHGVTVAAAGGAETRPRNMALNYCIKY
;
A
#
# COMPACT_ATOMS: atom_id res chain seq x y z
N MET A 1 -84.18 8.86 -20.88
CA MET A 1 -83.32 7.91 -21.60
C MET A 1 -84.21 6.84 -22.21
N SER A 2 -84.56 7.03 -23.48
CA SER A 2 -85.25 6.02 -24.27
C SER A 2 -84.19 5.19 -24.98
N ALA A 3 -84.09 3.90 -24.66
CA ALA A 3 -83.26 2.94 -25.37
C ALA A 3 -84.15 1.88 -26.01
N SER A 4 -83.93 1.54 -27.28
CA SER A 4 -84.72 0.52 -27.98
C SER A 4 -83.93 -0.11 -29.12
N ILE A 5 -84.24 -1.37 -29.40
CA ILE A 5 -83.85 -2.03 -30.66
C ILE A 5 -84.59 -1.30 -31.79
N THR A 6 -83.89 -0.93 -32.87
CA THR A 6 -84.53 -0.26 -34.01
C THR A 6 -85.36 -1.27 -34.81
N LEU A 7 -86.25 -0.80 -35.70
CA LEU A 7 -86.98 -1.70 -36.61
C LEU A 7 -86.02 -2.46 -37.53
N ALA A 8 -84.92 -1.81 -37.94
CA ALA A 8 -83.85 -2.47 -38.71
C ALA A 8 -83.15 -3.56 -37.88
N GLY A 9 -82.93 -3.34 -36.59
CA GLY A 9 -82.36 -4.31 -35.66
C GLY A 9 -83.26 -5.53 -35.44
N GLU A 10 -84.57 -5.34 -35.31
CA GLU A 10 -85.54 -6.45 -35.25
C GLU A 10 -85.52 -7.28 -36.54
N GLY A 11 -85.53 -6.61 -37.70
CA GLY A 11 -85.40 -7.28 -38.99
C GLY A 11 -84.09 -8.06 -39.10
N GLN A 12 -83.00 -7.52 -38.53
CA GLN A 12 -81.70 -8.17 -38.53
C GLN A 12 -81.65 -9.39 -37.61
N ILE A 13 -82.33 -9.36 -36.45
CA ILE A 13 -82.50 -10.55 -35.59
C ILE A 13 -83.19 -11.66 -36.37
N ALA A 14 -84.34 -11.37 -36.97
CA ALA A 14 -85.11 -12.33 -37.75
C ALA A 14 -84.30 -12.89 -38.94
N LEU A 15 -83.57 -12.02 -39.65
CA LEU A 15 -82.72 -12.41 -40.76
C LEU A 15 -81.62 -13.37 -40.32
N LYS A 16 -80.85 -13.02 -39.28
CA LYS A 16 -79.74 -13.85 -38.78
C LYS A 16 -80.23 -15.19 -38.22
N GLN A 17 -81.37 -15.20 -37.53
CA GLN A 17 -82.03 -16.42 -37.06
C GLN A 17 -82.41 -17.33 -38.25
N SER A 18 -83.07 -16.77 -39.28
CA SER A 18 -83.49 -17.54 -40.47
C SER A 18 -82.30 -18.13 -41.24
N GLN A 19 -81.17 -17.42 -41.27
CA GLN A 19 -79.95 -17.83 -41.96
C GLN A 19 -79.05 -18.75 -41.11
N GLN A 20 -79.39 -18.98 -39.84
CA GLN A 20 -78.53 -19.68 -38.87
C GLN A 20 -77.11 -19.09 -38.78
N LYS A 21 -77.00 -17.75 -38.87
CA LYS A 21 -75.73 -17.03 -38.76
C LYS A 21 -75.68 -16.23 -37.46
N PRO A 22 -74.49 -16.03 -36.87
CA PRO A 22 -74.37 -15.21 -35.66
C PRO A 22 -74.68 -13.73 -35.95
N LEU A 23 -75.35 -13.08 -35.00
CA LEU A 23 -75.55 -11.63 -34.97
C LEU A 23 -74.38 -11.00 -34.20
N ILE A 24 -73.41 -10.45 -34.94
CA ILE A 24 -72.22 -9.83 -34.34
C ILE A 24 -72.45 -8.33 -34.20
N VAL A 25 -72.71 -7.86 -32.98
CA VAL A 25 -72.70 -6.41 -32.68
C VAL A 25 -71.26 -5.97 -32.53
N SER A 26 -70.79 -5.06 -33.39
CA SER A 26 -69.36 -4.80 -33.56
C SER A 26 -68.91 -3.40 -33.13
N ARG A 27 -69.82 -2.40 -33.11
CA ARG A 27 -69.44 -1.01 -32.82
C ARG A 27 -70.46 -0.27 -31.97
N PHE A 28 -69.95 0.63 -31.15
CA PHE A 28 -70.69 1.77 -30.61
C PHE A 28 -70.49 2.98 -31.50
N ILE A 29 -71.56 3.73 -31.73
CA ILE A 29 -71.56 5.01 -32.43
C ILE A 29 -71.98 6.09 -31.43
N PHE A 30 -71.18 7.12 -31.27
CA PHE A 30 -71.48 8.30 -30.47
C PHE A 30 -71.73 9.48 -31.38
N ALA A 31 -72.85 10.18 -31.17
CA ALA A 31 -73.22 11.33 -31.98
C ALA A 31 -73.74 12.50 -31.14
N ASN A 32 -73.58 13.71 -31.67
CA ASN A 32 -74.17 14.94 -31.17
C ASN A 32 -75.24 15.42 -32.14
N VAL A 33 -76.50 15.17 -31.79
CA VAL A 33 -77.68 15.51 -32.59
C VAL A 33 -78.27 16.82 -32.05
N PRO A 34 -78.21 17.95 -32.79
CA PRO A 34 -78.74 19.22 -32.31
C PRO A 34 -80.24 19.16 -32.01
N GLY A 35 -80.67 19.75 -30.90
CA GLY A 35 -82.08 19.83 -30.52
C GLY A 35 -82.73 18.51 -30.10
N LEU A 36 -81.96 17.44 -29.92
CA LEU A 36 -82.48 16.14 -29.48
C LEU A 36 -83.06 16.25 -28.06
N ASP A 37 -84.33 15.87 -27.89
CA ASP A 37 -84.98 15.71 -26.59
C ASP A 37 -84.67 14.30 -26.02
N PRO A 38 -83.90 14.18 -24.91
CA PRO A 38 -83.54 12.88 -24.33
C PRO A 38 -84.69 12.23 -23.51
N THR A 39 -85.83 12.92 -23.38
CA THR A 39 -87.02 12.45 -22.66
C THR A 39 -88.11 11.93 -23.59
N ALA A 40 -88.11 12.36 -24.86
CA ALA A 40 -89.00 11.83 -25.88
C ALA A 40 -88.69 10.34 -26.16
N PRO A 41 -89.71 9.52 -26.52
CA PRO A 41 -89.48 8.15 -26.99
C PRO A 41 -88.55 8.13 -28.20
N LEU A 42 -87.66 7.14 -28.25
CA LEU A 42 -86.75 6.95 -29.37
C LEU A 42 -87.54 6.59 -30.63
N ASP A 43 -87.33 7.30 -31.73
CA ASP A 43 -87.83 6.90 -33.04
C ASP A 43 -87.08 5.65 -33.50
N ARG A 44 -87.78 4.51 -33.51
CA ARG A 44 -87.23 3.20 -33.88
C ARG A 44 -87.08 3.02 -35.39
N ALA A 45 -87.71 3.88 -36.20
CA ALA A 45 -87.60 3.88 -37.66
C ALA A 45 -86.47 4.80 -38.16
N ALA A 46 -85.98 5.71 -37.31
CA ALA A 46 -84.89 6.60 -37.65
C ALA A 46 -83.61 5.84 -38.03
N GLY A 47 -82.96 6.30 -39.09
CA GLY A 47 -81.63 5.84 -39.49
C GLY A 47 -80.54 6.33 -38.54
N LYS A 48 -79.28 6.02 -38.88
CA LYS A 48 -78.13 6.58 -38.17
C LYS A 48 -78.11 8.11 -38.30
N PRO A 49 -77.62 8.83 -37.28
CA PRO A 49 -77.27 10.24 -37.42
C PRO A 49 -76.35 10.47 -38.63
N SER A 50 -76.42 11.66 -39.21
CA SER A 50 -75.56 12.06 -40.33
C SER A 50 -74.08 11.97 -39.97
N ALA A 51 -73.21 11.81 -40.96
CA ALA A 51 -71.78 11.62 -40.73
C ALA A 51 -71.15 12.79 -39.95
N GLU A 52 -71.66 14.01 -40.16
CA GLU A 52 -71.22 15.24 -39.49
C GLU A 52 -71.61 15.28 -38.00
N GLN A 53 -72.62 14.51 -37.60
CA GLN A 53 -73.09 14.42 -36.21
C GLN A 53 -72.36 13.31 -35.43
N ILE A 54 -71.73 12.35 -36.11
CA ILE A 54 -71.00 11.26 -35.46
C ILE A 54 -69.66 11.79 -34.97
N VAL A 55 -69.47 11.79 -33.65
CA VAL A 55 -68.27 12.33 -33.01
C VAL A 55 -67.24 11.25 -32.67
N HIS A 56 -67.68 9.99 -32.49
CA HIS A 56 -66.77 8.89 -32.23
C HIS A 56 -67.39 7.52 -32.57
N VAL A 57 -66.56 6.59 -33.04
CA VAL A 57 -66.94 5.20 -33.28
C VAL A 57 -65.98 4.30 -32.52
N TYR A 58 -66.52 3.43 -31.67
CA TYR A 58 -65.76 2.52 -30.83
C TYR A 58 -66.01 1.07 -31.27
N THR A 59 -64.97 0.38 -31.72
CA THR A 59 -65.03 -1.06 -32.01
C THR A 59 -65.07 -1.85 -30.72
N ILE A 60 -66.05 -2.73 -30.56
CA ILE A 60 -66.29 -3.52 -29.35
C ILE A 60 -65.30 -4.70 -29.30
N PRO A 61 -64.38 -4.76 -28.31
CA PRO A 61 -63.59 -5.95 -28.08
C PRO A 61 -64.48 -7.11 -27.62
N GLU A 62 -64.16 -8.35 -27.99
CA GLU A 62 -64.95 -9.54 -27.61
C GLU A 62 -65.17 -9.65 -26.10
N LYS A 63 -64.15 -9.30 -25.30
CA LYS A 63 -64.19 -9.28 -23.83
C LYS A 63 -65.14 -8.24 -23.22
N ASN A 64 -65.66 -7.31 -24.03
CA ASN A 64 -66.59 -6.25 -23.63
C ASN A 64 -68.05 -6.57 -24.05
N ALA A 65 -68.34 -7.83 -24.38
CA ALA A 65 -69.70 -8.36 -24.54
C ALA A 65 -69.97 -9.46 -23.50
N GLY A 66 -71.11 -9.37 -22.80
CA GLY A 66 -71.46 -10.30 -21.73
C GLY A 66 -72.96 -10.63 -21.73
N PHE A 67 -73.35 -11.83 -21.31
CA PHE A 67 -74.75 -12.20 -21.14
C PHE A 67 -75.19 -12.00 -19.68
N VAL A 68 -76.44 -11.58 -19.48
CA VAL A 68 -77.06 -11.48 -18.15
C VAL A 68 -77.92 -12.72 -17.89
N ASN A 69 -78.61 -13.18 -18.93
CA ASN A 69 -79.36 -14.44 -18.99
C ASN A 69 -79.51 -14.84 -20.47
N PRO A 70 -80.12 -15.99 -20.82
CA PRO A 70 -80.22 -16.44 -22.22
C PRO A 70 -80.84 -15.44 -23.20
N ASN A 71 -81.67 -14.50 -22.72
CA ASN A 71 -82.40 -13.52 -23.54
C ASN A 71 -81.86 -12.09 -23.41
N GLN A 72 -80.74 -11.89 -22.72
CA GLN A 72 -80.19 -10.56 -22.47
C GLN A 72 -78.67 -10.55 -22.62
N VAL A 73 -78.17 -9.68 -23.50
CA VAL A 73 -76.74 -9.44 -23.68
C VAL A 73 -76.46 -7.95 -23.52
N VAL A 74 -75.29 -7.64 -22.97
CA VAL A 74 -74.81 -6.28 -22.75
C VAL A 74 -73.49 -6.09 -23.46
N TYR A 75 -73.34 -4.94 -24.10
CA TYR A 75 -72.11 -4.48 -24.71
C TYR A 75 -71.57 -3.27 -23.97
N SER A 76 -70.25 -3.16 -23.83
CA SER A 76 -69.60 -2.08 -23.08
C SER A 76 -68.57 -1.32 -23.91
N ALA A 77 -68.74 -0.01 -24.04
CA ALA A 77 -67.71 0.90 -24.52
C ALA A 77 -66.97 1.50 -23.33
N GLN A 78 -65.64 1.36 -23.32
CA GLN A 78 -64.76 1.95 -22.31
C GLN A 78 -63.87 2.99 -22.99
N LEU A 79 -64.19 4.26 -22.79
CA LEU A 79 -63.46 5.39 -23.36
C LEU A 79 -62.55 5.98 -22.29
N GLY A 80 -61.24 5.70 -22.41
CA GLY A 80 -60.21 6.20 -21.52
C GLY A 80 -59.99 7.71 -21.63
N SER A 81 -59.20 8.26 -20.72
CA SER A 81 -58.88 9.69 -20.65
C SER A 81 -58.00 10.15 -21.83
N ASP A 82 -57.48 9.23 -22.63
CA ASP A 82 -56.72 9.45 -23.85
C ASP A 82 -57.59 9.77 -25.09
N VAL A 83 -58.92 9.61 -25.00
CA VAL A 83 -59.89 9.86 -26.09
C VAL A 83 -60.74 11.11 -25.81
N GLY A 84 -60.99 11.96 -26.80
CA GLY A 84 -61.69 13.26 -26.69
C GLY A 84 -61.13 14.26 -27.73
N ASP A 85 -61.58 15.51 -27.87
CA ASP A 85 -62.59 16.27 -27.12
C ASP A 85 -63.88 16.43 -27.92
N TRP A 86 -65.00 15.99 -27.38
CA TRP A 86 -66.29 16.06 -28.06
C TRP A 86 -67.47 15.90 -27.09
N ASP A 87 -68.63 16.37 -27.51
CA ASP A 87 -69.89 16.20 -26.78
C ASP A 87 -70.77 15.20 -27.54
N PHE A 88 -71.63 14.47 -26.83
CA PHE A 88 -72.55 13.53 -27.44
C PHE A 88 -73.87 13.48 -26.65
N ASN A 89 -74.98 13.28 -27.34
CA ASN A 89 -76.31 13.09 -26.73
C ASN A 89 -77.05 11.87 -27.31
N TRP A 90 -76.38 11.11 -28.18
CA TRP A 90 -76.93 9.93 -28.82
C TRP A 90 -75.89 8.81 -28.88
N VAL A 91 -76.34 7.58 -28.64
CA VAL A 91 -75.51 6.37 -28.67
C VAL A 91 -76.21 5.27 -29.44
N GLY A 92 -75.53 4.65 -30.41
CA GLY A 92 -76.02 3.54 -31.21
C GLY A 92 -75.14 2.31 -31.14
N LEU A 93 -75.75 1.13 -31.28
CA LEU A 93 -75.07 -0.14 -31.53
C LEU A 93 -75.20 -0.48 -33.01
N GLU A 94 -74.07 -0.78 -33.65
CA GLU A 94 -74.00 -1.20 -35.04
C GLU A 94 -73.50 -2.65 -35.13
N ASP A 95 -74.15 -3.45 -35.95
CA ASP A 95 -73.72 -4.81 -36.23
C ASP A 95 -72.60 -4.87 -37.29
N ALA A 96 -72.02 -6.06 -37.48
CA ALA A 96 -70.91 -6.26 -38.42
C ALA A 96 -71.31 -6.02 -39.89
N ASP A 97 -72.61 -6.04 -40.22
CA ASP A 97 -73.13 -5.75 -41.56
C ASP A 97 -73.42 -4.24 -41.75
N GLY A 98 -73.17 -3.41 -40.73
CA GLY A 98 -73.42 -1.98 -40.76
C GLY A 98 -74.88 -1.60 -40.50
N ILE A 99 -75.70 -2.48 -39.95
CA ILE A 99 -77.07 -2.19 -39.54
C ILE A 99 -77.08 -1.52 -38.18
N LEU A 100 -77.82 -0.41 -38.04
CA LEU A 100 -78.08 0.21 -36.75
C LEU A 100 -79.01 -0.70 -35.95
N PHE A 101 -78.45 -1.45 -35.02
CA PHE A 101 -79.13 -2.50 -34.28
C PHE A 101 -80.01 -1.94 -33.15
N ALA A 102 -79.45 -1.08 -32.31
CA ALA A 102 -80.17 -0.43 -31.21
C ALA A 102 -79.65 0.98 -31.02
N ALA A 103 -80.47 1.86 -30.45
CA ALA A 103 -80.06 3.23 -30.18
C ALA A 103 -80.64 3.75 -28.86
N SER A 104 -80.03 4.80 -28.33
CA SER A 104 -80.41 5.46 -27.10
C SER A 104 -80.09 6.94 -27.14
N SER A 105 -81.02 7.76 -26.66
CA SER A 105 -80.81 9.19 -26.42
C SER A 105 -80.47 9.43 -24.95
N VAL A 106 -79.49 10.31 -24.73
CA VAL A 106 -79.01 10.70 -23.39
C VAL A 106 -78.93 12.22 -23.31
N PRO A 107 -79.09 12.84 -22.13
CA PRO A 107 -78.76 14.26 -21.97
C PRO A 107 -77.35 14.54 -22.44
N LEU A 108 -77.05 15.74 -22.96
CA LEU A 108 -75.74 16.09 -23.49
C LEU A 108 -74.62 15.70 -22.50
N GLN A 109 -73.70 14.86 -22.97
CA GLN A 109 -72.56 14.34 -22.24
C GLN A 109 -71.28 14.90 -22.84
N GLN A 110 -70.28 15.13 -22.00
CA GLN A 110 -68.98 15.66 -22.42
C GLN A 110 -67.90 14.60 -22.27
N LYS A 111 -67.14 14.34 -23.35
CA LYS A 111 -65.91 13.56 -23.30
C LYS A 111 -64.73 14.50 -23.48
N ARG A 112 -63.83 14.52 -22.50
CA ARG A 112 -62.62 15.34 -22.50
C ARG A 112 -61.38 14.47 -22.46
N ARG A 113 -60.41 14.80 -23.30
CA ARG A 113 -59.08 14.18 -23.36
C ARG A 113 -58.17 14.81 -22.32
N ASN A 114 -57.30 14.00 -21.72
CA ASN A 114 -56.30 14.48 -20.77
C ASN A 114 -55.15 15.14 -21.51
N ILE A 115 -54.93 16.44 -21.28
CA ILE A 115 -53.85 17.24 -21.86
C ILE A 115 -53.20 18.04 -20.73
N PRO A 116 -52.39 17.42 -19.85
CA PRO A 116 -51.78 18.14 -18.74
C PRO A 116 -50.72 19.15 -19.22
N PRO A 117 -50.62 20.34 -18.60
CA PRO A 117 -51.40 20.82 -17.45
C PRO A 117 -52.73 21.52 -17.82
N GLU A 118 -53.05 21.64 -19.10
CA GLU A 118 -54.12 22.51 -19.63
C GLU A 118 -55.54 21.97 -19.40
N GLN A 119 -55.73 20.66 -19.44
CA GLN A 119 -57.05 20.02 -19.32
C GLN A 119 -56.96 18.66 -18.63
N ILE A 120 -57.79 18.47 -17.59
CA ILE A 120 -57.99 17.17 -16.96
C ILE A 120 -59.04 16.40 -17.76
N GLY A 121 -58.67 15.24 -18.29
CA GLY A 121 -59.57 14.36 -19.04
C GLY A 121 -60.51 13.57 -18.13
N ASN A 122 -61.59 13.02 -18.70
CA ASN A 122 -62.51 12.13 -17.99
C ASN A 122 -62.54 10.72 -18.60
N ASN A 123 -62.95 9.71 -17.83
CA ASN A 123 -63.25 8.37 -18.35
C ASN A 123 -64.76 8.24 -18.54
N VAL A 124 -65.19 7.64 -19.65
CA VAL A 124 -66.62 7.40 -19.92
C VAL A 124 -66.81 5.92 -20.26
N THR A 125 -67.60 5.25 -19.42
CA THR A 125 -68.08 3.89 -19.71
C THR A 125 -69.55 3.94 -20.10
N ARG A 126 -69.93 3.22 -21.16
CA ARG A 126 -71.32 3.05 -21.58
C ARG A 126 -71.64 1.59 -21.77
N ASN A 127 -72.62 1.12 -21.01
CA ASN A 127 -73.17 -0.22 -21.13
C ASN A 127 -74.51 -0.12 -21.84
N PHE A 128 -74.70 -0.97 -22.84
CA PHE A 128 -75.94 -1.03 -23.62
C PHE A 128 -76.47 -2.45 -23.56
N LEU A 129 -77.53 -2.65 -22.77
CA LEU A 129 -78.19 -3.94 -22.63
C LEU A 129 -79.27 -4.07 -23.70
N VAL A 130 -79.26 -5.21 -24.37
CA VAL A 130 -80.24 -5.56 -25.39
C VAL A 130 -80.92 -6.86 -24.98
N ALA A 131 -82.26 -6.85 -25.04
CA ALA A 131 -83.10 -7.96 -24.63
C ALA A 131 -83.94 -8.45 -25.81
N PHE A 132 -83.79 -9.73 -26.16
CA PHE A 132 -84.62 -10.44 -27.14
C PHE A 132 -84.46 -11.96 -26.95
N ASP A 133 -85.45 -12.74 -27.41
CA ASP A 133 -85.43 -14.19 -27.21
C ASP A 133 -84.23 -14.85 -27.90
N GLY A 134 -83.49 -15.67 -27.14
CA GLY A 134 -82.30 -16.36 -27.62
C GLY A 134 -81.09 -15.44 -27.86
N ALA A 135 -81.04 -14.24 -27.27
CA ALA A 135 -79.96 -13.28 -27.48
C ALA A 135 -78.55 -13.85 -27.27
N MET A 136 -78.34 -14.64 -26.21
CA MET A 136 -77.05 -15.28 -25.94
C MET A 136 -76.65 -16.23 -27.09
N GLN A 137 -77.59 -17.06 -27.54
CA GLN A 137 -77.35 -18.05 -28.60
C GLN A 137 -77.10 -17.38 -29.95
N LEU A 138 -77.92 -16.38 -30.32
CA LEU A 138 -77.82 -15.73 -31.62
C LEU A 138 -76.56 -14.86 -31.75
N THR A 139 -76.16 -14.18 -30.67
CA THR A 139 -74.96 -13.33 -30.68
C THR A 139 -73.67 -14.10 -30.40
N GLY A 140 -73.76 -15.30 -29.83
CA GLY A 140 -72.61 -16.12 -29.48
C GLY A 140 -71.82 -15.62 -28.26
N VAL A 141 -72.36 -14.66 -27.50
CA VAL A 141 -71.72 -14.10 -26.30
C VAL A 141 -71.74 -15.13 -25.16
N LYS A 142 -70.56 -15.48 -24.64
CA LYS A 142 -70.38 -16.57 -23.64
C LYS A 142 -69.89 -16.11 -22.27
N ILE A 143 -69.50 -14.84 -22.13
CA ILE A 143 -68.97 -14.30 -20.88
C ILE A 143 -70.15 -13.86 -20.02
N ASP A 144 -70.25 -14.33 -18.79
CA ASP A 144 -71.26 -13.86 -17.84
C ASP A 144 -70.95 -12.40 -17.44
N ALA A 145 -71.90 -11.49 -17.60
CA ALA A 145 -71.73 -10.07 -17.30
C ALA A 145 -71.40 -9.79 -15.82
N SER A 146 -71.72 -10.71 -14.90
CA SER A 146 -71.34 -10.61 -13.49
C SER A 146 -69.81 -10.64 -13.28
N THR A 147 -69.05 -11.24 -14.21
CA THR A 147 -67.58 -11.26 -14.16
C THR A 147 -66.95 -9.87 -14.33
N TRP A 148 -67.71 -8.88 -14.81
CA TRP A 148 -67.26 -7.50 -14.97
C TRP A 148 -67.35 -6.67 -13.70
N GLN A 149 -68.11 -7.13 -12.69
CA GLN A 149 -68.07 -6.54 -11.35
C GLN A 149 -66.78 -6.98 -10.65
N HIS A 150 -65.69 -6.27 -10.91
CA HIS A 150 -64.54 -6.35 -10.02
C HIS A 150 -64.87 -5.57 -8.75
N ASP A 151 -65.19 -6.27 -7.67
CA ASP A 151 -65.24 -5.66 -6.35
C ASP A 151 -63.82 -5.37 -5.87
N PHE A 152 -63.36 -4.15 -6.16
CA PHE A 152 -62.07 -3.66 -5.70
C PHE A 152 -62.09 -3.23 -4.23
N THR A 153 -63.25 -3.20 -3.56
CA THR A 153 -63.38 -2.72 -2.17
C THR A 153 -62.49 -3.52 -1.24
N VAL A 154 -62.54 -4.84 -1.33
CA VAL A 154 -61.72 -5.74 -0.51
C VAL A 154 -60.23 -5.56 -0.80
N ARG A 155 -59.87 -5.40 -2.08
CA ARG A 155 -58.47 -5.23 -2.49
C ARG A 155 -57.90 -3.88 -2.03
N LEU A 156 -58.65 -2.79 -2.18
CA LEU A 156 -58.23 -1.46 -1.75
C LEU A 156 -58.13 -1.37 -0.23
N ALA A 157 -59.14 -1.88 0.50
CA ALA A 157 -59.07 -1.97 1.96
C ALA A 157 -57.87 -2.82 2.43
N GLY A 158 -57.56 -3.90 1.71
CA GLY A 158 -56.38 -4.72 1.98
C GLY A 158 -55.04 -4.05 1.63
N ILE A 159 -55.02 -3.06 0.74
CA ILE A 159 -53.83 -2.24 0.44
C ILE A 159 -53.63 -1.23 1.57
N ASP A 160 -54.69 -0.51 1.97
CA ASP A 160 -54.63 0.47 3.07
C ASP A 160 -54.16 -0.20 4.37
N GLU A 161 -54.71 -1.37 4.70
CA GLU A 161 -54.33 -2.10 5.91
C GLU A 161 -52.89 -2.63 5.83
N ARG A 162 -52.43 -3.05 4.65
CA ARG A 162 -51.03 -3.47 4.45
C ARG A 162 -50.07 -2.30 4.63
N GLU A 163 -50.40 -1.12 4.10
CA GLU A 163 -49.59 0.09 4.29
C GLU A 163 -49.54 0.45 5.78
N ARG A 164 -50.69 0.50 6.44
CA ARG A 164 -50.79 0.77 7.88
C ARG A 164 -49.93 -0.21 8.69
N LEU A 165 -50.05 -1.52 8.46
CA LEU A 165 -49.26 -2.54 9.15
C LEU A 165 -47.76 -2.43 8.84
N SER A 166 -47.39 -2.09 7.60
CA SER A 166 -45.98 -1.88 7.23
C SER A 166 -45.38 -0.69 7.98
N ASN A 167 -46.12 0.43 8.06
CA ASN A 167 -45.73 1.60 8.84
C ASN A 167 -45.71 1.27 10.35
N ARG A 168 -46.69 0.53 10.86
CA ARG A 168 -46.76 0.09 12.26
C ARG A 168 -45.55 -0.77 12.67
N ASN A 169 -45.08 -1.64 11.78
CA ASN A 169 -43.88 -2.44 12.02
C ASN A 169 -42.60 -1.60 12.05
N LEU A 170 -42.54 -0.53 11.26
CA LEU A 170 -41.37 0.34 11.17
C LEU A 170 -41.30 1.37 12.31
N TYR A 171 -42.43 2.00 12.63
CA TYR A 171 -42.50 3.13 13.57
C TYR A 171 -43.04 2.74 14.96
N GLY A 172 -43.59 1.53 15.13
CA GLY A 172 -44.22 1.15 16.38
C GLY A 172 -45.61 1.77 16.58
N ARG A 173 -46.10 1.82 17.82
CA ARG A 173 -47.50 2.16 18.13
C ARG A 173 -47.76 3.63 17.92
N ALA A 174 -46.83 4.44 18.35
CA ALA A 174 -46.85 5.87 18.21
C ALA A 174 -45.41 6.33 18.03
N PHE A 175 -45.18 7.15 17.02
CA PHE A 175 -43.87 7.71 16.73
C PHE A 175 -44.02 9.17 16.33
N PHE A 176 -43.30 10.03 17.03
CA PHE A 176 -43.32 11.48 16.83
C PHE A 176 -41.92 11.93 16.42
N PHE A 177 -41.84 12.69 15.33
CA PHE A 177 -40.60 13.25 14.83
C PHE A 177 -40.29 14.56 15.56
N SER A 178 -39.31 14.56 16.45
CA SER A 178 -38.92 15.72 17.25
C SER A 178 -40.15 16.33 17.95
N ASP A 179 -40.38 17.64 17.84
CA ASP A 179 -41.50 18.32 18.49
C ASP A 179 -42.84 18.19 17.75
N SER A 180 -42.94 17.28 16.77
CA SER A 180 -44.16 17.11 15.97
C SER A 180 -45.36 16.70 16.82
N LEU A 181 -46.49 17.40 16.66
CA LEU A 181 -47.72 17.12 17.40
C LEU A 181 -47.57 17.22 18.93
N MET A 182 -46.58 17.98 19.41
CA MET A 182 -46.46 18.31 20.84
C MET A 182 -47.64 19.16 21.27
N PHE A 183 -48.25 18.82 22.41
CA PHE A 183 -49.24 19.67 23.06
C PHE A 183 -48.52 20.71 23.91
N GLU A 184 -48.70 21.99 23.61
CA GLU A 184 -48.01 23.07 24.29
C GLU A 184 -48.90 24.30 24.51
N LYS A 185 -48.43 25.19 25.39
CA LYS A 185 -49.06 26.47 25.63
C LYS A 185 -48.70 27.45 24.52
N ALA A 186 -49.72 28.00 23.87
CA ALA A 186 -49.57 29.03 22.85
C ALA A 186 -49.72 30.43 23.47
N ALA A 187 -49.48 31.48 22.67
CA ALA A 187 -49.75 32.87 23.07
C ALA A 187 -51.23 33.07 23.49
N THR A 188 -52.14 32.34 22.84
CA THR A 188 -53.57 32.31 23.16
C THR A 188 -54.05 30.87 23.30
N GLY A 189 -54.14 30.37 24.53
CA GLY A 189 -54.63 29.02 24.83
C GLY A 189 -53.55 27.92 24.64
N TYR A 190 -53.94 26.82 24.02
CA TYR A 190 -53.07 25.66 23.78
C TYR A 190 -53.11 25.25 22.32
N GLN A 191 -52.06 24.60 21.86
CA GLN A 191 -51.95 24.16 20.47
C GLN A 191 -51.27 22.79 20.37
N ILE A 192 -51.49 22.14 19.23
CA ILE A 192 -50.73 21.00 18.76
C ILE A 192 -49.73 21.49 17.72
N ASN A 193 -48.44 21.24 17.95
CA ASN A 193 -47.38 21.71 17.08
C ASN A 193 -47.42 21.03 15.70
N PHE A 194 -46.92 21.72 14.67
CA PHE A 194 -46.86 21.18 13.31
C PHE A 194 -45.86 20.02 13.19
N GLY A 195 -45.98 19.20 12.16
CA GLY A 195 -45.05 18.10 11.89
C GLY A 195 -45.74 16.81 11.49
N THR A 196 -44.97 15.72 11.45
CA THR A 196 -45.47 14.39 11.07
C THR A 196 -45.34 13.43 12.24
N ALA A 197 -46.35 12.59 12.44
CA ALA A 197 -46.31 11.45 13.36
C ALA A 197 -46.94 10.22 12.71
N TYR A 198 -46.67 9.04 13.27
CA TYR A 198 -47.35 7.81 12.93
C TYR A 198 -48.04 7.23 14.17
N VAL A 199 -49.35 6.99 14.07
CA VAL A 199 -50.15 6.35 15.14
C VAL A 199 -50.77 5.08 14.59
N GLU A 200 -50.43 3.95 15.19
CA GLU A 200 -50.81 2.62 14.72
C GLU A 200 -50.55 2.44 13.21
N GLY A 201 -49.48 3.07 12.69
CA GLY A 201 -49.10 3.05 11.28
C GLY A 201 -49.84 4.05 10.37
N ILE A 202 -50.83 4.78 10.88
CA ILE A 202 -51.49 5.87 10.17
C ILE A 202 -50.61 7.11 10.24
N ARG A 203 -50.25 7.66 9.08
CA ARG A 203 -49.45 8.87 8.98
C ARG A 203 -50.33 10.11 9.20
N VAL A 204 -50.05 10.86 10.26
CA VAL A 204 -50.66 12.18 10.52
C VAL A 204 -49.64 13.26 10.19
N ALA A 205 -50.01 14.19 9.32
CA ALA A 205 -49.16 15.32 8.95
C ALA A 205 -49.92 16.63 9.11
N ILE A 206 -49.41 17.50 9.98
CA ILE A 206 -49.96 18.81 10.28
C ILE A 206 -49.02 19.86 9.68
N ALA A 207 -49.54 20.71 8.79
CA ALA A 207 -48.73 21.70 8.06
C ALA A 207 -48.41 22.97 8.88
N LYS A 208 -49.24 23.30 9.88
CA LYS A 208 -49.10 24.47 10.77
C LYS A 208 -49.65 24.12 12.15
N ALA A 209 -49.16 24.74 13.22
CA ALA A 209 -49.70 24.47 14.55
C ALA A 209 -51.21 24.74 14.60
N GLU A 210 -51.98 23.80 15.15
CA GLU A 210 -53.44 23.87 15.23
C GLU A 210 -53.86 24.13 16.68
N ALA A 211 -54.71 25.13 16.89
CA ALA A 211 -55.20 25.46 18.22
C ALA A 211 -56.09 24.34 18.76
N VAL A 212 -55.96 24.01 20.05
CA VAL A 212 -56.87 23.10 20.75
C VAL A 212 -58.06 23.92 21.24
N PRO A 213 -59.26 23.76 20.65
CA PRO A 213 -60.40 24.59 21.01
C PRO A 213 -60.98 24.16 22.36
N GLY A 214 -61.47 25.15 23.13
CA GLY A 214 -62.20 24.91 24.37
C GLY A 214 -61.34 24.88 25.64
N VAL A 215 -61.97 24.51 26.75
CA VAL A 215 -61.30 24.39 28.05
C VAL A 215 -60.62 23.01 28.14
N VAL A 216 -59.31 23.01 28.41
CA VAL A 216 -58.54 21.78 28.62
C VAL A 216 -58.72 21.32 30.08
N PRO A 217 -59.38 20.17 30.33
CA PRO A 217 -59.52 19.63 31.67
C PRO A 217 -58.20 19.05 32.19
N VAL A 218 -58.03 19.00 33.52
CA VAL A 218 -56.89 18.33 34.16
C VAL A 218 -56.90 16.84 33.84
N GLY A 219 -55.74 16.31 33.45
CA GLY A 219 -55.52 14.90 33.10
C GLY A 219 -54.94 14.73 31.70
N LYS A 220 -55.02 13.51 31.17
CA LYS A 220 -54.39 13.17 29.89
C LYS A 220 -55.04 13.87 28.71
N VAL A 221 -54.20 14.40 27.85
CA VAL A 221 -54.52 14.86 26.50
C VAL A 221 -54.09 13.75 25.56
N CYS A 222 -55.04 13.22 24.80
CA CYS A 222 -54.83 12.12 23.88
C CYS A 222 -55.08 12.56 22.43
N LEU A 223 -54.34 11.98 21.51
CA LEU A 223 -54.56 12.08 20.08
C LEU A 223 -55.40 10.87 19.64
N ASP A 224 -56.58 11.12 19.08
CA ASP A 224 -57.46 10.12 18.46
C ASP A 224 -57.22 10.18 16.95
N VAL A 225 -56.77 9.07 16.36
CA VAL A 225 -56.42 8.96 14.93
C VAL A 225 -57.15 7.78 14.29
N CYS A 226 -57.71 8.00 13.10
CA CYS A 226 -58.39 6.99 12.30
C CYS A 226 -58.16 7.21 10.79
N LEU A 227 -58.47 6.19 9.99
CA LEU A 227 -58.61 6.31 8.55
C LEU A 227 -60.10 6.38 8.21
N GLU A 228 -60.57 7.55 7.81
CA GLU A 228 -61.96 7.78 7.44
C GLU A 228 -62.10 7.91 5.93
N ARG A 229 -63.22 7.39 5.41
CA ARG A 229 -63.54 7.53 4.00
C ARG A 229 -63.96 8.97 3.73
N GLN A 230 -63.26 9.65 2.83
CA GLN A 230 -63.66 10.93 2.29
C GLN A 230 -63.81 10.80 0.77
N LEU A 231 -65.06 10.86 0.29
CA LEU A 231 -65.41 10.64 -1.12
C LEU A 231 -64.88 9.29 -1.64
N ASN A 232 -63.83 9.34 -2.47
CA ASN A 232 -63.19 8.21 -3.14
C ASN A 232 -61.82 7.86 -2.53
N ASP A 233 -61.47 8.44 -1.39
CA ASP A 233 -60.19 8.24 -0.70
C ASP A 233 -60.42 7.81 0.76
N ARG A 234 -59.38 7.26 1.39
CA ARG A 234 -59.30 7.03 2.83
C ARG A 234 -58.17 7.90 3.37
N VAL A 235 -58.55 8.92 4.13
CA VAL A 235 -57.60 9.91 4.64
C VAL A 235 -57.43 9.75 6.15
N ALA A 236 -56.24 10.08 6.62
CA ALA A 236 -55.97 10.16 8.06
C ALA A 236 -56.73 11.35 8.65
N VAL A 237 -57.63 11.06 9.59
CA VAL A 237 -58.34 12.04 10.40
C VAL A 237 -57.84 11.93 11.82
N TRP A 238 -57.72 13.08 12.49
CA TRP A 238 -57.25 13.14 13.86
C TRP A 238 -57.98 14.23 14.63
N LYS A 239 -58.05 14.08 15.95
CA LYS A 239 -58.57 15.09 16.88
C LYS A 239 -57.92 14.94 18.25
N VAL A 240 -58.00 15.99 19.06
CA VAL A 240 -57.59 15.96 20.47
C VAL A 240 -58.80 15.56 21.32
N VAL A 241 -58.60 14.57 22.19
CA VAL A 241 -59.58 14.10 23.16
C VAL A 241 -58.97 14.10 24.56
N PHE A 242 -59.81 14.13 25.59
CA PHE A 242 -59.36 14.25 26.98
C PHE A 242 -59.70 13.00 27.79
N GLY A 243 -58.84 12.69 28.76
CA GLY A 243 -58.93 11.53 29.65
C GLY A 243 -58.22 10.29 29.12
N ASP A 244 -58.29 9.20 29.90
CA ASP A 244 -57.77 7.87 29.53
C ASP A 244 -58.67 7.22 28.47
N GLN A 245 -58.47 7.59 27.20
CA GLN A 245 -59.21 7.05 26.06
C GLN A 245 -58.53 5.77 25.54
N ALA A 246 -59.27 4.66 25.53
CA ALA A 246 -58.84 3.43 24.89
C ALA A 246 -59.16 3.42 23.39
N ASP A 247 -58.49 2.57 22.62
CA ASP A 247 -58.78 2.36 21.20
C ASP A 247 -60.21 1.80 21.04
N TYR A 248 -61.03 2.44 20.20
CA TYR A 248 -62.43 2.09 20.04
C TYR A 248 -62.80 1.96 18.56
N THR A 249 -63.97 1.36 18.32
CA THR A 249 -64.60 1.37 17.00
C THR A 249 -65.86 2.20 17.12
N ASP A 250 -66.03 3.17 16.23
CA ASP A 250 -67.19 4.06 16.26
C ASP A 250 -68.45 3.38 15.69
N ALA A 251 -69.58 4.10 15.69
CA ALA A 251 -70.84 3.58 15.17
C ALA A 251 -70.84 3.34 13.65
N ALA A 252 -69.89 3.94 12.91
CA ALA A 252 -69.70 3.73 11.48
C ALA A 252 -68.77 2.54 11.17
N GLY A 253 -68.24 1.86 12.20
CA GLY A 253 -67.31 0.75 12.06
C GLY A 253 -65.87 1.17 11.78
N VAL A 254 -65.54 2.46 11.93
CA VAL A 254 -64.18 2.99 11.78
C VAL A 254 -63.40 2.72 13.06
N ARG A 255 -62.16 2.24 12.91
CA ARG A 255 -61.26 1.99 14.04
C ARG A 255 -60.49 3.26 14.39
N HIS A 256 -60.58 3.67 15.64
CA HIS A 256 -59.89 4.80 16.23
C HIS A 256 -58.79 4.33 17.16
N TYR A 257 -57.62 4.96 17.04
CA TYR A 257 -56.45 4.69 17.85
C TYR A 257 -56.12 5.90 18.71
N CYS A 258 -56.20 5.73 20.02
CA CYS A 258 -56.00 6.75 21.02
C CYS A 258 -54.60 6.61 21.62
N VAL A 259 -53.82 7.69 21.57
CA VAL A 259 -52.46 7.75 22.13
C VAL A 259 -52.35 8.96 23.06
N PRO A 260 -51.97 8.78 24.33
CA PRO A 260 -51.68 9.91 25.21
C PRO A 260 -50.46 10.67 24.71
N ILE A 261 -50.59 12.00 24.58
CA ILE A 261 -49.52 12.89 24.11
C ILE A 261 -49.05 13.85 25.21
N ALA A 262 -49.90 14.16 26.19
CA ALA A 262 -49.49 14.96 27.34
C ALA A 262 -50.33 14.64 28.58
N ASP A 263 -49.80 14.94 29.76
CA ASP A 263 -50.54 15.04 31.00
C ASP A 263 -50.67 16.53 31.37
N PHE A 264 -51.90 17.04 31.31
CA PHE A 264 -52.19 18.43 31.63
C PHE A 264 -52.52 18.55 33.12
N ILE A 265 -51.56 19.04 33.90
CA ILE A 265 -51.72 19.20 35.36
C ILE A 265 -52.18 20.63 35.68
N SER A 266 -51.57 21.63 35.05
CA SER A 266 -51.97 23.03 35.19
C SER A 266 -51.45 23.89 34.02
N PRO A 267 -51.89 25.16 33.88
CA PRO A 267 -51.39 26.06 32.83
C PRO A 267 -49.89 26.41 32.89
N SER A 268 -49.18 25.97 33.93
CA SER A 268 -47.73 26.11 34.11
C SER A 268 -47.01 24.76 34.23
N ASN A 269 -47.75 23.65 34.16
CA ASN A 269 -47.20 22.30 34.31
C ASN A 269 -47.91 21.35 33.33
N ILE A 270 -47.25 21.12 32.19
CA ILE A 270 -47.65 20.19 31.16
C ILE A 270 -46.52 19.18 31.04
N VAL A 271 -46.83 17.91 31.22
CA VAL A 271 -45.86 16.83 31.05
C VAL A 271 -46.06 16.23 29.67
N ASP A 272 -45.03 16.24 28.84
CA ASP A 272 -45.06 15.54 27.56
C ASP A 272 -45.01 14.02 27.80
N LEU A 273 -45.97 13.29 27.22
CA LEU A 273 -46.06 11.83 27.34
C LEU A 273 -45.64 11.12 26.04
N ARG A 274 -45.27 11.87 24.99
CA ARG A 274 -44.83 11.30 23.73
C ARG A 274 -43.48 10.63 23.90
N ASP A 275 -43.32 9.45 23.30
CA ASP A 275 -42.02 8.85 23.05
C ASP A 275 -41.43 9.45 21.77
N ALA A 276 -41.07 10.73 21.84
CA ALA A 276 -40.58 11.49 20.69
C ALA A 276 -39.09 11.25 20.47
N GLU A 277 -38.72 10.94 19.23
CA GLU A 277 -37.33 10.74 18.83
C GLU A 277 -36.83 11.98 18.07
N PRO A 278 -35.59 12.45 18.29
CA PRO A 278 -35.03 13.65 17.64
C PRO A 278 -34.67 13.41 16.16
N VAL A 279 -35.64 12.92 15.39
CA VAL A 279 -35.54 12.63 13.97
C VAL A 279 -36.02 13.86 13.19
N GLY A 280 -35.08 14.62 12.65
CA GLY A 280 -35.39 15.80 11.81
C GLY A 280 -35.48 15.52 10.30
N GLY A 281 -35.34 14.25 9.88
CA GLY A 281 -35.27 13.89 8.47
C GLY A 281 -35.67 12.43 8.19
N ALA A 282 -35.17 11.84 7.11
CA ALA A 282 -35.47 10.45 6.78
C ALA A 282 -35.02 9.51 7.91
N LEU A 283 -35.92 8.64 8.39
CA LEU A 283 -35.64 7.70 9.50
C LEU A 283 -34.36 6.89 9.24
N ILE A 284 -34.15 6.44 8.01
CA ILE A 284 -32.95 5.67 7.65
C ILE A 284 -31.65 6.46 7.81
N LYS A 285 -31.66 7.77 7.57
CA LYS A 285 -30.49 8.63 7.81
C LYS A 285 -30.24 8.79 9.31
N TYR A 286 -31.28 8.93 10.11
CA TYR A 286 -31.15 8.96 11.56
C TYR A 286 -30.57 7.65 12.09
N LEU A 287 -31.12 6.51 11.67
CA LEU A 287 -30.59 5.19 12.03
C LEU A 287 -29.17 4.94 11.51
N ALA A 288 -28.83 5.38 10.29
CA ALA A 288 -27.49 5.24 9.73
C ALA A 288 -26.48 6.24 10.34
N SER A 289 -26.93 7.40 10.80
CA SER A 289 -26.11 8.39 11.51
C SER A 289 -25.76 7.95 12.93
N ARG A 290 -26.41 6.90 13.45
CA ARG A 290 -26.04 6.24 14.70
C ARG A 290 -24.77 5.39 14.55
N ASN A 291 -23.67 6.00 14.08
CA ASN A 291 -22.32 5.51 14.32
C ASN A 291 -21.87 6.06 15.68
N GLY A 292 -22.08 5.30 16.75
CA GLY A 292 -21.74 5.70 18.11
C GLY A 292 -21.95 4.57 19.12
N ASP A 293 -21.32 4.68 20.28
CA ASP A 293 -21.47 3.75 21.40
C ASP A 293 -22.73 4.13 22.20
N TYR A 294 -23.75 3.27 22.22
CA TYR A 294 -25.06 3.56 22.79
C TYR A 294 -25.30 2.73 24.06
N PRO A 295 -25.42 3.35 25.24
CA PRO A 295 -25.48 2.64 26.52
C PRO A 295 -26.64 1.64 26.68
N GLN A 296 -27.69 1.75 25.87
CA GLN A 296 -28.95 1.02 26.05
C GLN A 296 -29.28 0.10 24.87
N LEU A 297 -28.48 0.10 23.80
CA LEU A 297 -28.69 -0.77 22.64
C LEU A 297 -28.07 -2.15 22.93
N ARG A 298 -28.83 -3.24 22.72
CA ARG A 298 -28.32 -4.64 22.75
C ARG A 298 -27.16 -4.88 21.78
N ALA A 299 -26.98 -3.97 20.83
CA ALA A 299 -25.86 -3.93 19.90
C ALA A 299 -24.74 -2.97 20.34
N ARG A 300 -24.52 -2.79 21.65
CA ARG A 300 -23.11 -2.72 22.07
C ARG A 300 -22.43 -3.95 21.49
N ALA A 301 -21.15 -3.85 21.12
CA ALA A 301 -20.32 -5.05 21.09
C ALA A 301 -20.57 -5.76 22.41
N THR A 302 -21.35 -6.84 22.38
CA THR A 302 -21.79 -7.58 23.57
C THR A 302 -20.56 -7.75 24.44
N THR A 303 -20.58 -7.18 25.64
CA THR A 303 -19.45 -7.38 26.52
C THR A 303 -19.43 -8.87 26.89
N LYS A 304 -18.28 -9.40 27.25
CA LYS A 304 -18.12 -10.81 27.68
C LYS A 304 -19.15 -11.22 28.75
N ALA A 305 -19.58 -10.28 29.58
CA ALA A 305 -20.61 -10.48 30.61
C ALA A 305 -22.02 -10.62 30.02
N ASP A 306 -22.37 -9.84 28.99
CA ASP A 306 -23.74 -9.76 28.44
C ASP A 306 -24.19 -11.04 27.73
N VAL A 307 -23.25 -11.79 27.16
CA VAL A 307 -23.49 -13.07 26.44
C VAL A 307 -23.11 -14.29 27.27
N GLY A 308 -22.77 -14.11 28.56
CA GLY A 308 -22.33 -15.23 29.39
C GLY A 308 -21.06 -15.92 28.87
N LEU A 309 -20.23 -15.23 28.08
CA LEU A 309 -18.95 -15.76 27.59
C LEU A 309 -17.99 -16.05 28.76
N GLY A 310 -18.12 -15.35 29.90
CA GLY A 310 -17.42 -15.69 31.14
C GLY A 310 -17.89 -17.00 31.80
N ASN A 311 -19.02 -17.55 31.36
CA ASN A 311 -19.59 -18.83 31.81
C ASN A 311 -19.38 -19.96 30.80
N LEU A 312 -18.69 -19.71 29.68
CA LEU A 312 -18.16 -20.81 28.88
C LEU A 312 -17.15 -21.54 29.76
N PRO A 313 -17.16 -22.89 29.81
CA PRO A 313 -16.25 -23.69 30.64
C PRO A 313 -14.75 -23.43 30.41
N ASN A 314 -14.41 -22.59 29.43
CA ASN A 314 -13.10 -22.41 28.86
C ASN A 314 -12.79 -20.95 28.46
N ALA A 315 -13.40 -19.96 29.14
CA ALA A 315 -13.10 -18.52 28.96
C ALA A 315 -13.21 -17.70 30.26
N ILE A 316 -12.59 -18.16 31.34
CA ILE A 316 -12.85 -17.65 32.70
C ILE A 316 -12.18 -16.29 32.99
N SER A 317 -11.14 -15.85 32.26
CA SER A 317 -10.40 -14.63 32.65
C SER A 317 -9.74 -13.87 31.50
N ASP A 318 -9.74 -12.53 31.59
CA ASP A 318 -8.99 -11.60 30.71
C ASP A 318 -7.82 -10.93 31.47
N ASP A 319 -7.53 -11.39 32.69
CA ASP A 319 -6.46 -10.89 33.54
C ASP A 319 -5.08 -11.27 32.97
N PRO A 320 -4.19 -10.29 32.70
CA PRO A 320 -2.84 -10.54 32.19
C PRO A 320 -1.94 -11.35 33.14
N ALA A 321 -2.32 -11.49 34.41
CA ALA A 321 -1.59 -12.29 35.41
C ALA A 321 -2.10 -13.73 35.53
N THR A 322 -3.24 -14.09 34.92
CA THR A 322 -3.84 -15.43 35.04
C THR A 322 -3.27 -16.41 33.99
N ASN A 323 -2.82 -17.60 34.43
CA ASN A 323 -2.21 -18.63 33.58
C ASN A 323 -3.09 -19.89 33.51
N SER A 324 -4.07 -19.93 32.59
CA SER A 324 -4.94 -21.08 32.34
C SER A 324 -4.97 -21.45 30.85
N SER A 325 -5.10 -22.74 30.54
CA SER A 325 -5.29 -23.27 29.17
C SER A 325 -6.66 -22.94 28.56
N GLU A 326 -7.51 -22.28 29.33
CA GLU A 326 -8.87 -21.88 29.01
C GLU A 326 -8.98 -20.40 28.58
N ILE A 327 -7.94 -19.85 27.94
CA ILE A 327 -7.94 -18.45 27.51
C ILE A 327 -7.57 -18.38 26.03
N VAL A 328 -8.50 -17.91 25.19
CA VAL A 328 -8.35 -17.78 23.74
C VAL A 328 -7.43 -16.60 23.44
N ALA A 329 -6.13 -16.89 23.19
CA ALA A 329 -5.08 -15.96 22.76
C ALA A 329 -5.20 -14.52 23.31
N SER A 330 -5.30 -14.39 24.64
CA SER A 330 -5.33 -13.08 25.29
C SER A 330 -3.97 -12.39 25.17
N THR A 331 -3.93 -11.09 25.42
CA THR A 331 -2.71 -10.33 25.66
C THR A 331 -1.74 -11.05 26.63
N ALA A 332 -2.25 -11.88 27.55
CA ALA A 332 -1.43 -12.75 28.40
C ALA A 332 -0.69 -13.86 27.63
N ALA A 333 -1.32 -14.48 26.63
CA ALA A 333 -0.65 -15.45 25.76
C ALA A 333 0.44 -14.79 24.91
N LEU A 334 0.18 -13.58 24.39
CA LEU A 334 1.18 -12.81 23.65
C LEU A 334 2.31 -12.32 24.57
N ASN A 335 2.00 -11.86 25.79
CA ASN A 335 2.98 -11.50 26.80
C ASN A 335 3.80 -12.71 27.27
N LYS A 336 3.16 -13.88 27.41
CA LYS A 336 3.83 -15.14 27.77
C LYS A 336 4.73 -15.61 26.64
N LEU A 337 4.28 -15.50 25.39
CA LEU A 337 5.11 -15.80 24.22
C LEU A 337 6.28 -14.83 24.13
N GLN A 338 6.05 -13.52 24.25
CA GLN A 338 7.11 -12.50 24.25
C GLN A 338 8.09 -12.73 25.41
N LYS A 339 7.59 -13.11 26.59
CA LYS A 339 8.41 -13.48 27.75
C LYS A 339 9.20 -14.76 27.48
N GLN A 340 8.61 -15.82 26.92
CA GLN A 340 9.33 -17.06 26.57
C GLN A 340 10.39 -16.83 25.49
N VAL A 341 10.10 -15.98 24.50
CA VAL A 341 11.08 -15.56 23.49
C VAL A 341 12.19 -14.74 24.14
N GLY A 342 11.86 -13.80 25.03
CA GLY A 342 12.85 -13.02 25.78
C GLY A 342 13.72 -13.89 26.69
N ASP A 343 13.11 -14.75 27.49
CA ASP A 343 13.73 -15.67 28.44
C ASP A 343 14.65 -16.68 27.72
N SER A 344 14.25 -17.18 26.54
CA SER A 344 15.08 -18.11 25.77
C SER A 344 16.33 -17.46 25.16
N MET A 345 16.37 -16.13 25.11
CA MET A 345 17.54 -15.37 24.65
C MET A 345 18.37 -14.81 25.82
N THR A 346 17.93 -14.94 27.07
CA THR A 346 18.68 -14.43 28.24
C THR A 346 20.08 -15.03 28.28
N GLY A 347 21.10 -14.19 28.46
CA GLY A 347 22.50 -14.59 28.40
C GLY A 347 23.12 -14.53 27.00
N MET A 348 22.32 -14.33 25.94
CA MET A 348 22.83 -14.11 24.58
C MET A 348 23.66 -12.83 24.53
N VAL A 349 24.85 -12.92 23.94
CA VAL A 349 25.72 -11.78 23.65
C VAL A 349 25.60 -11.41 22.17
N ALA A 350 25.37 -10.13 21.87
CA ALA A 350 25.25 -9.62 20.51
C ALA A 350 26.01 -8.29 20.33
N ALA A 351 26.46 -8.03 19.11
CA ALA A 351 27.16 -6.81 18.73
C ALA A 351 26.17 -5.80 18.11
N PHE A 352 26.18 -4.56 18.59
CA PHE A 352 25.30 -3.50 18.13
C PHE A 352 26.09 -2.34 17.52
N ALA A 353 25.64 -1.84 16.36
CA ALA A 353 26.22 -0.68 15.66
C ALA A 353 25.80 0.68 16.27
N MET A 354 25.51 0.69 17.58
CA MET A 354 25.07 1.86 18.34
C MET A 354 25.77 1.90 19.71
N THR A 355 25.94 3.10 20.26
CA THR A 355 26.71 3.31 21.50
C THR A 355 25.92 3.03 22.78
N ALA A 356 24.58 3.12 22.73
CA ALA A 356 23.68 2.76 23.82
C ALA A 356 23.26 1.29 23.74
N ALA A 357 22.95 0.67 24.88
CA ALA A 357 22.34 -0.65 24.89
C ALA A 357 20.83 -0.49 24.56
N PRO A 358 20.27 -1.30 23.64
CA PRO A 358 18.83 -1.32 23.40
C PRO A 358 18.04 -1.77 24.64
N THR A 359 16.75 -1.44 24.69
CA THR A 359 15.84 -1.93 25.75
C THR A 359 15.89 -3.46 25.84
N GLY A 360 16.06 -3.99 27.06
CA GLY A 360 16.18 -5.42 27.30
C GLY A 360 17.60 -5.98 27.16
N TRP A 361 18.62 -5.12 27.00
CA TRP A 361 20.04 -5.49 26.93
C TRP A 361 20.89 -4.66 27.90
N LEU A 362 21.98 -5.25 28.41
CA LEU A 362 22.99 -4.58 29.22
C LEU A 362 24.33 -4.58 28.48
N LYS A 363 25.16 -3.55 28.65
CA LYS A 363 26.50 -3.52 28.03
C LYS A 363 27.40 -4.58 28.66
N CYS A 364 28.19 -5.29 27.85
CA CYS A 364 29.26 -6.17 28.32
C CYS A 364 30.49 -5.34 28.71
N ASN A 365 30.41 -4.61 29.82
CA ASN A 365 31.43 -3.68 30.30
C ASN A 365 31.96 -4.02 31.70
N GLY A 366 31.75 -5.25 32.20
CA GLY A 366 32.21 -5.66 33.51
C GLY A 366 31.41 -5.12 34.71
N ALA A 367 30.29 -4.42 34.48
CA ALA A 367 29.52 -3.81 35.56
C ALA A 367 28.93 -4.86 36.52
N ALA A 368 28.93 -4.55 37.81
CA ALA A 368 28.18 -5.28 38.82
C ALA A 368 26.69 -4.92 38.72
N VAL A 369 25.82 -5.92 38.57
CA VAL A 369 24.37 -5.74 38.44
C VAL A 369 23.60 -6.59 39.46
N SER A 370 22.39 -6.15 39.81
CA SER A 370 21.57 -6.77 40.86
C SER A 370 21.14 -8.19 40.50
N ARG A 371 21.38 -9.15 41.41
CA ARG A 371 20.90 -10.54 41.32
C ARG A 371 19.39 -10.63 41.39
N SER A 372 18.72 -9.73 42.12
CA SER A 372 17.26 -9.73 42.23
C SER A 372 16.60 -9.11 41.01
N THR A 373 17.18 -8.05 40.45
CA THR A 373 16.66 -7.39 39.25
C THR A 373 16.88 -8.23 38.00
N PHE A 374 18.02 -8.93 37.91
CA PHE A 374 18.40 -9.74 36.75
C PHE A 374 18.54 -11.23 37.12
N ALA A 375 17.56 -11.77 37.86
CA ALA A 375 17.62 -13.11 38.44
C ALA A 375 17.81 -14.24 37.42
N GLN A 376 17.16 -14.15 36.26
CA GLN A 376 17.36 -15.16 35.19
C GLN A 376 18.77 -15.09 34.61
N LEU A 377 19.28 -13.89 34.36
CA LEU A 377 20.64 -13.72 33.85
C LEU A 377 21.67 -14.23 34.86
N PHE A 378 21.46 -13.97 36.16
CA PHE A 378 22.29 -14.53 37.23
C PHE A 378 22.22 -16.07 37.29
N ALA A 379 21.05 -16.66 37.07
CA ALA A 379 20.92 -18.12 37.03
C ALA A 379 21.76 -18.76 35.91
N TRP A 380 21.93 -18.08 34.78
CA TRP A 380 22.75 -18.55 33.65
C TRP A 380 24.25 -18.27 33.83
N LEU A 381 24.62 -17.08 34.28
CA LEU A 381 26.03 -16.66 34.36
C LEU A 381 26.67 -17.03 35.69
N GLY A 382 25.89 -17.13 36.76
CA GLY A 382 26.37 -17.17 38.13
C GLY A 382 27.33 -16.01 38.41
N THR A 383 28.46 -16.33 39.01
CA THR A 383 29.55 -15.40 39.31
C THR A 383 30.75 -15.57 38.37
N HIS A 384 30.56 -16.20 37.20
CA HIS A 384 31.66 -16.55 36.29
C HIS A 384 32.53 -15.34 35.89
N TYR A 385 31.91 -14.16 35.73
CA TYR A 385 32.60 -12.92 35.37
C TYR A 385 32.94 -12.03 36.59
N GLY A 386 32.75 -12.54 37.80
CA GLY A 386 33.03 -11.86 39.07
C GLY A 386 31.85 -11.91 40.04
N GLU A 387 32.15 -11.94 41.33
CA GLU A 387 31.17 -12.11 42.41
C GLU A 387 30.33 -10.84 42.70
N GLY A 388 30.66 -9.71 42.07
CA GLY A 388 30.12 -8.40 42.43
C GLY A 388 30.53 -8.00 43.84
N ASP A 389 29.54 -7.69 44.67
CA ASP A 389 29.65 -7.44 46.11
C ASP A 389 29.67 -8.73 46.97
N GLY A 390 29.65 -9.91 46.33
CA GLY A 390 29.60 -11.21 47.01
C GLY A 390 28.23 -11.60 47.55
N SER A 391 27.20 -10.75 47.43
CA SER A 391 25.88 -11.00 48.04
C SER A 391 24.72 -10.65 47.11
N THR A 392 24.56 -9.37 46.77
CA THR A 392 23.36 -8.87 46.06
C THR A 392 23.59 -8.62 44.58
N THR A 393 24.83 -8.68 44.12
CA THR A 393 25.22 -8.38 42.73
C THR A 393 26.09 -9.47 42.11
N PHE A 394 26.22 -9.45 40.79
CA PHE A 394 27.15 -10.27 40.02
C PHE A 394 27.70 -9.44 38.84
N ASN A 395 28.88 -9.79 38.33
CA ASN A 395 29.49 -9.03 37.24
C ASN A 395 29.04 -9.55 35.87
N LEU A 396 28.88 -8.62 34.93
CA LEU A 396 28.72 -8.93 33.51
C LEU A 396 30.09 -9.24 32.86
N PRO A 397 30.12 -9.87 31.68
CA PRO A 397 31.34 -9.94 30.88
C PRO A 397 31.89 -8.55 30.57
N ASP A 398 33.20 -8.39 30.49
CA ASP A 398 33.84 -7.18 29.95
C ASP A 398 34.45 -7.50 28.58
N MET A 399 33.78 -7.04 27.52
CA MET A 399 34.19 -7.29 26.13
C MET A 399 34.80 -6.06 25.47
N ARG A 400 35.05 -4.99 26.23
CA ARG A 400 35.61 -3.76 25.67
C ARG A 400 37.03 -4.01 25.17
N GLY A 401 37.26 -3.77 23.89
CA GLY A 401 38.55 -3.99 23.23
C GLY A 401 38.86 -5.46 22.93
N LEU A 402 37.94 -6.39 23.19
CA LEU A 402 38.16 -7.82 22.95
C LEU A 402 37.52 -8.28 21.63
N PHE A 403 38.13 -9.29 21.01
CA PHE A 403 37.56 -10.03 19.89
C PHE A 403 37.02 -11.38 20.38
N PRO A 404 35.75 -11.73 20.12
CA PRO A 404 35.20 -13.02 20.52
C PRO A 404 35.73 -14.15 19.65
N ARG A 405 36.21 -15.21 20.30
CA ARG A 405 36.55 -16.49 19.67
C ARG A 405 35.59 -17.55 20.20
N GLY A 406 35.12 -18.45 19.32
CA GLY A 406 34.32 -19.60 19.74
C GLY A 406 35.09 -20.46 20.75
N TRP A 407 34.39 -20.95 21.78
CA TRP A 407 34.96 -21.86 22.76
C TRP A 407 35.27 -23.20 22.09
N ASP A 408 36.45 -23.76 22.36
CA ASP A 408 36.92 -24.98 21.67
C ASP A 408 36.10 -26.22 22.02
N GLU A 409 35.61 -26.29 23.26
CA GLU A 409 34.75 -27.37 23.76
C GLU A 409 35.25 -28.79 23.38
N GLY A 410 36.57 -29.00 23.38
CA GLY A 410 37.18 -30.29 23.10
C GLY A 410 37.42 -30.61 21.62
N ARG A 411 37.23 -29.65 20.71
CA ARG A 411 37.58 -29.82 19.28
C ARG A 411 39.10 -29.94 19.04
N GLY A 412 39.93 -29.40 19.94
CA GLY A 412 41.39 -29.50 19.91
C GLY A 412 42.11 -28.44 19.08
N LEU A 413 41.42 -27.35 18.69
CA LEU A 413 42.03 -26.21 17.98
C LEU A 413 42.50 -25.10 18.93
N ASP A 414 41.94 -25.01 20.12
CA ASP A 414 42.38 -24.13 21.22
C ASP A 414 42.42 -24.92 22.55
N PRO A 415 43.28 -25.96 22.63
CA PRO A 415 43.26 -26.92 23.74
C PRO A 415 43.66 -26.25 25.06
N GLY A 416 42.94 -26.59 26.13
CA GLY A 416 43.20 -26.08 27.48
C GLY A 416 42.62 -24.70 27.78
N ARG A 417 41.96 -24.04 26.82
CA ARG A 417 41.31 -22.75 27.06
C ARG A 417 39.99 -22.92 27.84
N ALA A 418 39.94 -22.32 29.03
CA ALA A 418 38.73 -22.26 29.83
C ALA A 418 37.66 -21.37 29.18
N PHE A 419 36.39 -21.71 29.39
CA PHE A 419 35.26 -20.86 29.02
C PHE A 419 35.40 -19.48 29.69
N GLY A 420 35.09 -18.41 28.95
CA GLY A 420 35.18 -17.03 29.44
C GLY A 420 36.60 -16.49 29.68
N ALA A 421 37.65 -17.28 29.43
CA ALA A 421 39.02 -16.85 29.69
C ALA A 421 39.53 -15.78 28.70
N TYR A 422 40.11 -14.73 29.26
CA TYR A 422 40.91 -13.75 28.53
C TYR A 422 42.17 -14.40 27.96
N GLN A 423 42.54 -14.03 26.74
CA GLN A 423 43.80 -14.38 26.12
C GLN A 423 44.41 -13.10 25.56
N ASP A 424 45.68 -12.88 25.86
CA ASP A 424 46.44 -11.78 25.27
C ASP A 424 46.72 -12.03 23.78
N MET A 425 47.10 -10.98 23.06
CA MET A 425 47.56 -11.12 21.68
C MET A 425 48.78 -12.04 21.62
N MET A 426 48.84 -12.85 20.56
CA MET A 426 49.97 -13.75 20.32
C MET A 426 50.31 -13.73 18.83
N ILE A 427 51.58 -13.48 18.52
CA ILE A 427 52.11 -13.61 17.17
C ILE A 427 52.55 -15.07 17.00
N HIS A 428 52.20 -15.68 15.87
CA HIS A 428 52.68 -17.01 15.55
C HIS A 428 54.22 -17.00 15.43
N SER A 429 54.87 -18.02 15.97
CA SER A 429 56.33 -18.17 15.85
C SER A 429 56.74 -18.12 14.39
N HIS A 430 57.70 -17.25 14.06
CA HIS A 430 58.22 -17.12 12.70
C HIS A 430 59.66 -16.60 12.73
N ALA A 431 60.35 -16.73 11.59
CA ALA A 431 61.70 -16.24 11.39
C ALA A 431 61.80 -15.51 10.04
N HIS A 432 62.82 -14.65 9.91
CA HIS A 432 63.13 -13.93 8.67
C HIS A 432 64.50 -14.37 8.18
N SER A 433 64.67 -14.43 6.85
CA SER A 433 66.01 -14.45 6.27
C SER A 433 66.67 -13.09 6.51
N ALA A 434 67.96 -13.12 6.84
CA ALA A 434 68.77 -11.92 6.99
C ALA A 434 70.04 -12.07 6.16
N SER A 435 70.51 -10.97 5.58
CA SER A 435 71.77 -10.88 4.85
C SER A 435 72.54 -9.65 5.30
N ALA A 436 73.87 -9.72 5.20
CA ALA A 436 74.75 -8.58 5.33
C ALA A 436 75.30 -8.24 3.94
N ALA A 437 75.33 -6.96 3.60
CA ALA A 437 75.98 -6.52 2.37
C ALA A 437 77.49 -6.79 2.44
N ALA A 438 78.11 -6.99 1.28
CA ALA A 438 79.57 -7.03 1.19
C ALA A 438 80.12 -5.70 1.72
N VAL A 439 81.00 -5.77 2.71
CA VAL A 439 81.77 -4.60 3.14
C VAL A 439 82.89 -4.41 2.12
N GLY A 440 83.13 -3.16 1.73
CA GLY A 440 84.14 -2.82 0.72
C GLY A 440 85.53 -3.34 1.06
N ASP A 441 86.38 -3.43 0.04
CA ASP A 441 87.76 -3.91 0.16
C ASP A 441 88.49 -3.16 1.27
N HIS A 442 89.12 -3.92 2.16
CA HIS A 442 89.99 -3.36 3.19
C HIS A 442 91.45 -3.64 2.85
N LEU A 443 92.31 -2.69 3.21
CA LEU A 443 93.74 -2.74 2.92
C LEU A 443 94.47 -3.45 4.06
N HIS A 444 95.25 -4.47 3.70
CA HIS A 444 96.24 -5.05 4.61
C HIS A 444 97.55 -4.27 4.47
N SER A 445 98.23 -4.00 5.58
CA SER A 445 99.59 -3.47 5.52
C SER A 445 100.50 -4.50 4.85
N ALA A 446 101.19 -4.06 3.79
CA ALA A 446 102.20 -4.84 3.09
C ALA A 446 103.60 -4.34 3.46
N TRP A 447 104.58 -5.24 3.48
CA TRP A 447 105.97 -4.89 3.68
C TRP A 447 106.86 -5.58 2.65
N THR A 448 107.98 -4.93 2.31
CA THR A 448 109.05 -5.46 1.46
C THR A 448 110.30 -5.67 2.30
N ASP A 449 111.10 -6.68 1.97
CA ASP A 449 112.41 -6.88 2.59
C ASP A 449 113.50 -6.03 1.93
N ALA A 450 114.64 -5.90 2.62
CA ALA A 450 115.82 -5.24 2.07
C ALA A 450 116.70 -6.26 1.31
N GLN A 451 116.93 -6.06 0.01
CA GLN A 451 117.77 -6.95 -0.81
C GLN A 451 118.68 -6.20 -1.81
N GLY A 452 119.91 -6.72 -1.99
CA GLY A 452 120.72 -6.63 -3.21
C GLY A 452 121.81 -5.55 -3.31
N ASN A 453 123.05 -5.82 -2.82
CA ASN A 453 124.24 -5.11 -3.30
C ASN A 453 124.75 -5.78 -4.59
N HIS A 454 125.06 -5.02 -5.64
CA HIS A 454 125.66 -5.56 -6.87
C HIS A 454 126.86 -4.72 -7.31
N ASN A 455 127.81 -5.38 -7.99
CA ASN A 455 129.05 -4.78 -8.45
C ASN A 455 129.19 -4.88 -9.98
N HIS A 456 129.98 -3.98 -10.56
CA HIS A 456 130.38 -4.01 -11.97
C HIS A 456 131.88 -4.24 -12.12
N SER A 457 132.27 -4.82 -13.26
CA SER A 457 133.67 -5.00 -13.68
C SER A 457 133.96 -4.12 -14.90
N ALA A 458 135.18 -3.56 -14.97
CA ALA A 458 135.63 -2.69 -16.08
C ALA A 458 136.96 -3.16 -16.67
N TRP A 459 137.22 -2.88 -17.95
CA TRP A 459 138.46 -3.25 -18.65
C TRP A 459 138.85 -2.24 -19.76
N THR A 460 140.12 -2.28 -20.19
CA THR A 460 140.68 -1.47 -21.29
C THR A 460 141.33 -2.38 -22.34
N ASP A 461 141.46 -1.90 -23.59
CA ASP A 461 142.17 -2.59 -24.66
C ASP A 461 143.63 -2.10 -24.82
N ALA A 462 144.44 -2.86 -25.57
CA ALA A 462 145.85 -2.53 -25.83
C ALA A 462 146.01 -1.80 -27.18
N GLN A 463 146.41 -0.52 -27.13
CA GLN A 463 146.65 0.35 -28.29
C GLN A 463 147.92 1.20 -28.09
N GLY A 464 148.54 1.75 -29.17
CA GLY A 464 149.62 2.76 -29.07
C GLY A 464 150.90 2.61 -29.92
N ASN A 465 151.01 1.64 -30.84
CA ASN A 465 152.23 1.45 -31.65
C ASN A 465 152.36 2.49 -32.79
N HIS A 466 153.53 3.12 -32.99
CA HIS A 466 153.78 4.10 -34.07
C HIS A 466 155.27 4.20 -34.49
N ASP A 467 155.56 4.87 -35.63
CA ASP A 467 156.89 5.02 -36.25
C ASP A 467 157.10 6.42 -36.89
N HIS A 468 158.35 6.83 -37.20
CA HIS A 468 158.69 8.12 -37.83
C HIS A 468 159.64 7.99 -39.06
N GLY A 469 159.51 8.90 -40.04
CA GLY A 469 160.33 8.94 -41.27
C GLY A 469 161.32 10.12 -41.36
N PHE A 470 162.29 10.03 -42.29
CA PHE A 470 163.31 11.05 -42.58
C PHE A 470 163.42 11.31 -44.10
N ARG A 471 163.66 12.57 -44.53
CA ARG A 471 163.73 12.96 -45.96
C ARG A 471 165.10 13.54 -46.33
N ILE A 472 165.74 12.99 -47.37
CA ILE A 472 166.99 13.49 -47.97
C ILE A 472 166.67 14.22 -49.27
N VAL A 473 167.33 15.35 -49.54
CA VAL A 473 167.16 16.14 -50.77
C VAL A 473 168.54 16.33 -51.43
N ASP A 474 168.70 15.88 -52.67
CA ASP A 474 169.92 16.07 -53.46
C ASP A 474 169.81 17.34 -54.32
N ASN A 475 170.81 18.23 -54.25
CA ASN A 475 170.80 19.54 -54.89
C ASN A 475 171.74 19.63 -56.11
N GLY A 476 172.03 18.50 -56.77
CA GLY A 476 172.74 18.48 -58.05
C GLY A 476 174.27 18.61 -57.96
N ALA A 477 174.85 18.54 -56.76
CA ALA A 477 176.27 18.34 -56.55
C ALA A 477 176.54 16.82 -56.46
N GLY A 478 176.75 16.18 -57.61
CA GLY A 478 176.80 14.72 -57.73
C GLY A 478 177.58 14.00 -56.62
N ILE A 479 176.86 13.23 -55.79
CA ILE A 479 177.45 12.22 -54.91
C ILE A 479 177.47 10.90 -55.67
N ASN A 480 178.65 10.53 -56.17
CA ASN A 480 178.91 9.21 -56.74
C ASN A 480 179.17 8.23 -55.59
N VAL A 481 178.16 7.43 -55.26
CA VAL A 481 178.25 6.38 -54.24
C VAL A 481 178.91 5.16 -54.86
N GLY A 482 180.20 4.97 -54.58
CA GLY A 482 180.98 3.80 -55.00
C GLY A 482 180.56 2.55 -54.23
N TYR A 483 180.13 1.52 -54.97
CA TYR A 483 179.72 0.21 -54.47
C TYR A 483 180.87 -0.79 -54.47
N PRO A 484 180.86 -1.78 -53.56
CA PRO A 484 181.41 -3.10 -53.80
C PRO A 484 180.29 -4.13 -53.98
N ALA A 485 180.58 -5.13 -54.81
CA ALA A 485 179.64 -6.17 -55.21
C ALA A 485 179.26 -7.11 -54.05
N GLY A 486 177.95 -7.22 -53.79
CA GLY A 486 177.29 -8.42 -53.28
C GLY A 486 177.17 -8.56 -51.76
N GLY A 487 176.07 -8.05 -51.18
CA GLY A 487 175.55 -8.52 -49.90
C GLY A 487 174.85 -7.44 -49.08
N SER A 488 173.53 -7.58 -48.91
CA SER A 488 172.61 -6.66 -48.22
C SER A 488 173.06 -6.30 -46.80
N VAL A 489 173.18 -5.02 -46.45
CA VAL A 489 173.29 -4.65 -45.03
C VAL A 489 172.64 -3.31 -44.73
N PHE A 490 171.87 -3.34 -43.65
CA PHE A 490 171.20 -2.27 -42.94
C PHE A 490 172.13 -1.08 -42.69
N THR A 491 171.69 0.10 -43.11
CA THR A 491 172.40 1.38 -42.94
C THR A 491 172.14 1.93 -41.55
N GLU A 492 172.94 1.50 -40.58
CA GLU A 492 173.12 2.26 -39.34
C GLU A 492 173.95 3.49 -39.67
N LEU A 493 173.26 4.59 -39.99
CA LEU A 493 173.86 5.90 -40.23
C LEU A 493 174.15 6.55 -38.87
N GLU A 494 175.27 6.16 -38.26
CA GLU A 494 175.80 6.88 -37.11
C GLU A 494 176.41 8.19 -37.63
N ILE A 495 175.69 9.31 -37.44
CA ILE A 495 176.25 10.67 -37.59
C ILE A 495 176.36 11.29 -36.19
N PRO A 496 177.48 11.06 -35.47
CA PRO A 496 177.81 11.80 -34.26
C PRO A 496 178.12 13.25 -34.65
N GLY A 497 177.12 14.12 -34.51
CA GLY A 497 177.30 15.55 -34.72
C GLY A 497 176.00 16.35 -34.74
N GLY A 498 174.89 15.77 -35.22
CA GLY A 498 173.53 16.32 -35.11
C GLY A 498 173.32 17.74 -35.63
N LYS A 499 174.32 18.33 -36.29
CA LYS A 499 174.32 19.69 -36.83
C LYS A 499 174.58 19.60 -38.32
N ASN A 500 173.68 20.16 -39.11
CA ASN A 500 173.95 20.45 -40.51
C ASN A 500 175.01 21.56 -40.63
N ALA A 501 175.56 21.78 -41.84
CA ALA A 501 176.67 22.70 -42.10
C ALA A 501 176.44 24.14 -41.59
N ASP A 502 175.18 24.49 -41.31
CA ASP A 502 174.70 25.80 -40.86
C ASP A 502 174.52 25.87 -39.32
N GLY A 503 174.85 24.79 -38.59
CA GLY A 503 174.79 24.74 -37.12
C GLY A 503 173.41 24.52 -36.50
N ARG A 504 172.40 24.07 -37.26
CA ARG A 504 171.03 23.80 -36.75
C ARG A 504 170.81 22.30 -36.42
N PRO A 505 170.01 21.95 -35.38
CA PRO A 505 169.67 20.56 -35.08
C PRO A 505 168.67 19.97 -36.09
N MET A 506 168.85 18.72 -36.49
CA MET A 506 167.87 17.99 -37.30
C MET A 506 166.66 17.57 -36.43
N ARG A 507 165.43 17.73 -36.93
CA ARG A 507 164.17 17.30 -36.28
C ARG A 507 163.45 16.26 -37.13
N THR A 508 162.80 15.31 -36.47
CA THR A 508 161.85 14.34 -37.05
C THR A 508 160.45 14.95 -37.16
N ASP A 509 159.58 14.34 -37.97
CA ASP A 509 158.18 14.74 -38.11
C ASP A 509 157.34 14.36 -36.88
N TYR A 510 156.29 15.12 -36.59
CA TYR A 510 155.34 14.80 -35.53
C TYR A 510 154.40 13.64 -35.94
N GLN A 511 154.49 12.50 -35.24
CA GLN A 511 153.49 11.41 -35.22
C GLN A 511 153.28 10.93 -33.76
N GLY A 512 152.16 10.23 -33.46
CA GLY A 512 151.94 9.56 -32.16
C GLY A 512 150.66 9.88 -31.37
N ASN A 513 149.68 10.62 -31.92
CA ASN A 513 148.41 10.86 -31.21
C ASN A 513 147.52 9.60 -31.21
N HIS A 514 147.06 9.13 -30.05
CA HIS A 514 146.10 8.02 -29.92
C HIS A 514 145.18 8.18 -28.68
N ALA A 515 144.13 7.35 -28.61
CA ALA A 515 143.18 7.28 -27.49
C ALA A 515 142.97 5.81 -27.07
N HIS A 516 142.33 5.59 -25.91
CA HIS A 516 141.94 4.27 -25.42
C HIS A 516 140.43 4.17 -25.22
N ASN A 517 139.89 2.96 -25.35
CA ASN A 517 138.51 2.68 -25.02
C ASN A 517 138.43 1.95 -23.67
N VAL A 518 137.44 2.32 -22.83
CA VAL A 518 137.15 1.67 -21.54
C VAL A 518 135.72 1.15 -21.55
N GLY A 519 135.54 -0.14 -21.29
CA GLY A 519 134.23 -0.80 -21.19
C GLY A 519 133.86 -1.17 -19.76
N ILE A 520 132.57 -1.10 -19.41
CA ILE A 520 132.00 -1.58 -18.13
C ILE A 520 130.87 -2.57 -18.46
N GLY A 521 130.86 -3.74 -17.81
CA GLY A 521 129.82 -4.77 -18.00
C GLY A 521 128.50 -4.44 -17.30
N ALA A 522 127.37 -4.97 -17.79
CA ALA A 522 126.05 -4.78 -17.16
C ALA A 522 125.93 -5.54 -15.82
N ALA A 523 125.29 -4.94 -14.82
CA ALA A 523 124.93 -5.65 -13.58
C ALA A 523 123.63 -6.42 -13.78
N GLY A 524 123.59 -7.67 -13.31
CA GLY A 524 122.47 -8.59 -13.48
C GLY A 524 121.18 -8.15 -12.77
N LEU A 525 120.07 -8.85 -13.08
CA LEU A 525 118.74 -8.59 -12.53
C LEU A 525 118.65 -8.92 -11.02
N HIS A 526 117.79 -8.21 -10.29
CA HIS A 526 117.38 -8.54 -8.91
C HIS A 526 115.85 -8.47 -8.74
N ALA A 527 115.33 -9.06 -7.64
CA ALA A 527 113.90 -9.15 -7.33
C ALA A 527 113.62 -8.73 -5.86
N HIS A 528 112.35 -8.53 -5.52
CA HIS A 528 111.89 -8.24 -4.15
C HIS A 528 110.74 -9.19 -3.76
N ASN A 529 110.69 -9.53 -2.48
CA ASN A 529 109.57 -10.28 -1.90
C ASN A 529 108.56 -9.30 -1.26
N ILE A 530 107.26 -9.55 -1.44
CA ILE A 530 106.18 -8.76 -0.82
C ILE A 530 105.36 -9.67 0.11
N GLY A 531 105.25 -9.29 1.38
CA GLY A 531 104.39 -9.96 2.38
C GLY A 531 103.20 -9.09 2.79
N VAL A 532 102.00 -9.70 2.91
CA VAL A 532 100.78 -9.09 3.44
C VAL A 532 100.30 -9.83 4.68
N SER A 533 100.05 -9.11 5.78
CA SER A 533 99.58 -9.68 7.05
C SER A 533 98.07 -9.98 7.01
N GLY A 534 97.64 -11.21 7.31
CA GLY A 534 96.22 -11.57 7.38
C GLY A 534 95.50 -10.94 8.58
N SER A 535 94.28 -10.45 8.39
CA SER A 535 93.43 -10.00 9.50
C SER A 535 92.64 -11.19 10.06
N GLY A 536 92.71 -11.41 11.37
CA GLY A 536 92.03 -12.52 12.05
C GLY A 536 90.50 -12.44 12.00
N ALA A 537 89.83 -13.53 12.38
CA ALA A 537 88.36 -13.57 12.46
C ALA A 537 87.83 -12.52 13.45
N HIS A 538 86.77 -11.81 13.06
CA HIS A 538 86.07 -10.84 13.90
C HIS A 538 84.56 -11.04 13.84
N THR A 539 83.83 -10.48 14.79
CA THR A 539 82.37 -10.59 14.90
C THR A 539 81.72 -9.21 14.88
N HIS A 540 80.46 -9.17 14.43
CA HIS A 540 79.61 -7.98 14.47
C HIS A 540 78.39 -8.25 15.34
N GLY A 541 78.00 -7.26 16.14
CA GLY A 541 76.70 -7.30 16.83
C GLY A 541 75.58 -7.01 15.82
N VAL A 542 74.58 -7.87 15.75
CA VAL A 542 73.37 -7.64 14.96
C VAL A 542 72.23 -7.30 15.90
N THR A 543 71.60 -6.14 15.69
CA THR A 543 70.40 -5.74 16.43
C THR A 543 69.22 -5.67 15.46
N VAL A 544 68.18 -6.45 15.73
CA VAL A 544 66.90 -6.36 15.03
C VAL A 544 65.97 -5.49 15.86
N ALA A 545 65.61 -4.32 15.34
CA ALA A 545 64.66 -3.44 16.01
C ALA A 545 63.24 -4.03 16.02
N ALA A 546 62.47 -3.74 17.06
CA ALA A 546 61.06 -4.13 17.10
C ALA A 546 60.28 -3.46 15.96
N ALA A 547 59.45 -4.21 15.26
CA ALA A 547 58.58 -3.73 14.19
C ALA A 547 57.13 -4.13 14.47
N GLY A 548 56.22 -3.15 14.48
CA GLY A 548 54.80 -3.37 14.75
C GLY A 548 54.20 -2.36 15.73
N GLY A 549 52.92 -2.54 16.07
CA GLY A 549 52.22 -1.79 17.11
C GLY A 549 52.16 -2.54 18.44
N ALA A 550 51.53 -1.92 19.45
CA ALA A 550 51.38 -2.52 20.78
C ALA A 550 50.38 -3.70 20.83
N GLU A 551 49.58 -3.92 19.78
CA GLU A 551 48.63 -5.03 19.71
C GLU A 551 48.57 -5.62 18.29
N THR A 552 48.47 -6.95 18.19
CA THR A 552 48.25 -7.66 16.93
C THR A 552 46.76 -7.76 16.64
N ARG A 553 46.28 -7.10 15.58
CA ARG A 553 44.85 -7.05 15.23
C ARG A 553 44.62 -7.35 13.75
N PRO A 554 43.63 -8.19 13.39
CA PRO A 554 43.08 -8.19 12.04
C PRO A 554 42.31 -6.88 11.78
N ARG A 555 42.03 -6.57 10.51
CA ARG A 555 41.10 -5.47 10.17
C ARG A 555 39.75 -5.74 10.85
N ASN A 556 39.26 -4.80 11.65
CA ASN A 556 38.05 -4.96 12.45
C ASN A 556 37.23 -3.66 12.51
N MET A 557 36.00 -3.77 13.01
CA MET A 557 35.09 -2.66 13.30
C MET A 557 34.65 -2.74 14.76
N ALA A 558 34.70 -1.61 15.48
CA ALA A 558 34.26 -1.55 16.87
C ALA A 558 32.73 -1.48 16.96
N LEU A 559 32.13 -2.48 17.60
CA LEU A 559 30.70 -2.55 17.90
C LEU A 559 30.49 -2.68 19.41
N ASN A 560 29.34 -2.24 19.90
CA ASN A 560 29.00 -2.34 21.32
C ASN A 560 28.43 -3.73 21.63
N TYR A 561 29.20 -4.55 22.34
CA TYR A 561 28.71 -5.84 22.81
C TYR A 561 27.75 -5.66 23.99
N CYS A 562 26.56 -6.24 23.88
CA CYS A 562 25.56 -6.26 24.92
C CYS A 562 25.06 -7.69 25.18
N ILE A 563 24.57 -7.93 26.39
CA ILE A 563 23.98 -9.18 26.85
C ILE A 563 22.50 -9.02 27.13
N LYS A 564 21.67 -9.97 26.67
CA LYS A 564 20.23 -9.98 26.91
C LYS A 564 19.95 -10.36 28.37
N TYR A 565 19.07 -9.60 29.05
CA TYR A 565 18.58 -9.90 30.40
C TYR A 565 17.09 -10.18 30.45
#